data_AF-A0A1K1SUP4-F1
#
_entry.id   AF-A0A1K1SUP4-F1
#
_cell.length_a   1.000
_cell.length_b   1.000
_cell.length_c   1.000
_cell.angle_alpha   90.00
_cell.angle_beta   90.00
_cell.angle_gamma   90.00
#
_symmetry.space_group_name_H-M   'P 1'
#
loop_
_entity.id
_entity.type
_entity.pdbx_description
1 polymer ?
#
loop_
_entity_poly.entity_id
_entity_poly.type
_entity_poly.pdbx_seq_one_letter_code
_entity_poly.pdbx_strand_id
1 'polypeptide(L)'
;MNSVDESHTQLGAYALGALDPAEAADFERRHLQTCAQCRFDLNDLVALRDSLDEVPPEAFLDGPPEGGDLLLQKTLRRVREEEAAAPARSGRSGRSSRRGLALVAAAVLVVAALGGGILVGRQTSSTDIAVPIPSTVVPGTKDVRATDSATGVQLAASVSPFQGWVRVNVAVKGVQAGEKCLLQVTTKGGRAVTAGSWQVSEKWESQGFSLDGSALVAPDDVKSVDIVTVDGRKLVSAQV
;
A
#
# COMPACT_ATOMS: atom_id res chain seq x y z
N MET A 1 -6.89 7.49 36.35
CA MET A 1 -6.89 6.83 35.03
C MET A 1 -8.33 6.37 34.79
N ASN A 2 -8.94 6.80 33.68
CA ASN A 2 -10.39 6.80 33.49
C ASN A 2 -10.90 5.46 32.96
N SER A 3 -11.92 4.89 33.61
CA SER A 3 -12.58 3.61 33.27
C SER A 3 -13.13 3.54 31.84
N VAL A 4 -13.26 4.67 31.15
CA VAL A 4 -13.69 4.77 29.75
C VAL A 4 -12.62 4.22 28.80
N ASP A 5 -11.33 4.43 29.09
CA ASP A 5 -10.22 3.98 28.24
C ASP A 5 -10.03 2.46 28.30
N GLU A 6 -10.17 1.89 29.50
CA GLU A 6 -10.17 0.43 29.71
C GLU A 6 -11.34 -0.25 29.00
N SER A 7 -12.52 0.37 28.99
CA SER A 7 -13.72 -0.20 28.35
C SER A 7 -13.55 -0.26 26.83
N HIS A 8 -12.97 0.75 26.18
CA HIS A 8 -12.71 0.72 24.73
C HIS A 8 -11.63 -0.32 24.37
N THR A 9 -10.66 -0.53 25.26
CA THR A 9 -9.59 -1.53 25.06
C THR A 9 -10.13 -2.97 25.09
N GLN A 10 -11.22 -3.23 25.81
CA GLN A 10 -11.83 -4.56 25.90
C GLN A 10 -12.60 -4.99 24.64
N LEU A 11 -12.88 -4.08 23.70
CA LEU A 11 -13.64 -4.41 22.48
C LEU A 11 -12.98 -5.51 21.65
N GLY A 12 -11.65 -5.48 21.51
CA GLY A 12 -10.92 -6.50 20.76
C GLY A 12 -10.99 -7.88 21.43
N ALA A 13 -10.85 -7.93 22.76
CA ALA A 13 -10.98 -9.16 23.52
C ALA A 13 -12.41 -9.74 23.42
N TYR A 14 -13.42 -8.87 23.48
CA TYR A 14 -14.81 -9.24 23.28
C TYR A 14 -15.05 -9.81 21.87
N ALA A 15 -14.60 -9.11 20.82
CA ALA A 15 -14.78 -9.52 19.43
C ALA A 15 -14.12 -10.86 19.09
N LEU A 16 -12.95 -11.14 19.71
CA LEU A 16 -12.22 -12.40 19.55
C LEU A 16 -12.72 -13.53 20.46
N GLY A 17 -13.73 -13.28 21.30
CA GLY A 17 -14.24 -14.27 22.25
C GLY A 17 -13.24 -14.63 23.37
N ALA A 18 -12.31 -13.72 23.69
CA ALA A 18 -11.27 -13.92 24.69
C ALA A 18 -11.71 -13.52 26.11
N LEU A 19 -12.88 -12.87 26.26
CA LEU A 19 -13.50 -12.58 27.56
C LEU A 19 -14.24 -13.80 28.07
N ASP A 20 -14.27 -13.98 29.39
CA ASP A 20 -15.14 -15.00 29.97
C ASP A 20 -16.63 -14.62 29.82
N PRO A 21 -17.56 -15.58 29.93
CA PRO A 21 -18.98 -15.30 29.68
C PRO A 21 -19.59 -14.24 30.61
N ALA A 22 -19.09 -14.10 31.84
CA ALA A 22 -19.58 -13.10 32.77
C ALA A 22 -19.04 -11.71 32.42
N GLU A 23 -17.75 -11.61 32.07
CA GLU A 23 -17.12 -10.39 31.57
C GLU A 23 -17.74 -9.91 30.26
N ALA A 24 -18.02 -10.80 29.32
CA ALA A 24 -18.66 -10.47 28.05
C ALA A 24 -20.07 -9.91 28.25
N ALA A 25 -20.91 -10.59 29.03
CA ALA A 25 -22.28 -10.14 29.31
C ALA A 25 -22.31 -8.79 30.05
N ASP A 26 -21.30 -8.54 30.87
CA ASP A 26 -21.16 -7.30 31.60
C ASP A 26 -20.64 -6.15 30.71
N PHE A 27 -19.67 -6.41 29.83
CA PHE A 27 -19.22 -5.47 28.80
C PHE A 27 -20.36 -5.06 27.86
N GLU A 28 -21.19 -6.02 27.43
CA GLU A 28 -22.38 -5.76 26.62
C GLU A 28 -23.33 -4.77 27.30
N ARG A 29 -23.70 -5.04 28.56
CA ARG A 29 -24.66 -4.22 29.32
C ARG A 29 -24.10 -2.85 29.66
N ARG A 30 -22.85 -2.79 30.12
CA ARG A 30 -22.27 -1.54 30.65
C ARG A 30 -21.75 -0.61 29.57
N HIS A 31 -21.26 -1.15 28.46
CA HIS A 31 -20.56 -0.34 27.46
C HIS A 31 -21.16 -0.48 26.05
N LEU A 32 -21.35 -1.70 25.55
CA LEU A 32 -21.77 -1.90 24.16
C LEU A 32 -23.16 -1.31 23.88
N GLN A 33 -24.08 -1.39 24.84
CA GLN A 33 -25.42 -0.80 24.69
C GLN A 33 -25.41 0.74 24.67
N THR A 34 -24.40 1.39 25.24
CA THR A 34 -24.36 2.85 25.43
C THR A 34 -23.37 3.55 24.51
N CYS A 35 -22.38 2.84 23.95
CA CYS A 35 -21.37 3.39 23.06
C CYS A 35 -21.68 3.09 21.59
N ALA A 36 -22.04 4.11 20.82
CA ALA A 36 -22.30 3.95 19.37
C ALA A 36 -21.03 3.62 18.58
N GLN A 37 -19.88 4.19 18.98
CA GLN A 37 -18.60 3.94 18.33
C GLN A 37 -18.19 2.48 18.45
N CYS A 38 -18.21 1.89 19.65
CA CYS A 38 -17.85 0.49 19.83
C CYS A 38 -18.81 -0.49 19.14
N ARG A 39 -20.08 -0.13 18.95
CA ARG A 39 -21.02 -0.93 18.13
C ARG A 39 -20.66 -0.87 16.64
N PHE A 40 -20.23 0.29 16.15
CA PHE A 40 -19.75 0.43 14.78
C PHE A 40 -18.46 -0.37 14.58
N ASP A 41 -17.46 -0.14 15.45
CA ASP A 41 -16.17 -0.83 15.39
C ASP A 41 -16.32 -2.35 15.55
N LEU A 42 -17.28 -2.83 16.34
CA LEU A 42 -17.58 -4.26 16.46
C LEU A 42 -18.02 -4.87 15.12
N ASN A 43 -18.82 -4.17 14.32
CA ASN A 43 -19.25 -4.68 13.01
C ASN A 43 -18.05 -4.82 12.07
N ASP A 44 -17.12 -3.85 12.09
CA ASP A 44 -15.90 -3.91 11.29
C ASP A 44 -15.01 -5.09 11.71
N LEU A 45 -14.87 -5.32 13.03
CA LEU A 45 -14.11 -6.45 13.56
C LEU A 45 -14.74 -7.81 13.23
N VAL A 46 -16.08 -7.91 13.25
CA VAL A 46 -16.79 -9.13 12.86
C VAL A 46 -16.60 -9.41 11.37
N ALA A 47 -16.71 -8.39 10.50
CA ALA A 47 -16.46 -8.55 9.07
C ALA A 47 -15.03 -9.01 8.75
N LEU A 48 -14.04 -8.51 9.51
CA LEU A 48 -12.66 -8.98 9.42
C LEU A 48 -12.54 -10.45 9.87
N ARG A 49 -13.18 -10.82 10.98
CA ARG A 49 -13.18 -12.20 11.47
C ARG A 49 -13.79 -13.16 10.44
N ASP A 50 -14.92 -12.81 9.83
CA ASP A 50 -15.55 -13.63 8.80
C ASP A 50 -14.59 -13.88 7.62
N SER A 51 -13.79 -12.87 7.26
CA SER A 51 -12.75 -13.00 6.23
C SER A 51 -11.59 -13.91 6.66
N LEU A 52 -11.27 -13.96 7.95
CA LEU A 52 -10.25 -14.86 8.50
C LEU A 52 -10.76 -16.30 8.65
N ASP A 53 -12.06 -16.49 8.87
CA ASP A 53 -12.71 -17.81 8.94
C ASP A 53 -12.71 -18.52 7.57
N GLU A 54 -12.45 -17.81 6.46
CA GLU A 54 -12.23 -18.39 5.12
C GLU A 54 -10.84 -19.04 4.94
N VAL A 55 -9.92 -18.86 5.89
CA VAL A 55 -8.57 -19.44 5.80
C VAL A 55 -8.66 -20.96 5.99
N PRO A 56 -8.19 -21.76 5.02
CA PRO A 56 -8.29 -23.21 5.09
C PRO A 56 -7.30 -23.78 6.13
N PRO A 57 -7.63 -24.89 6.82
CA PRO A 57 -6.76 -25.55 7.80
C PRO A 57 -5.32 -25.78 7.31
N GLU A 58 -5.15 -26.04 6.01
CA GLU A 58 -3.85 -26.29 5.38
C GLU A 58 -2.95 -25.05 5.29
N ALA A 59 -3.52 -23.86 5.45
CA ALA A 59 -2.79 -22.59 5.53
C ALA A 59 -2.35 -22.26 6.96
N PHE A 60 -2.88 -22.95 7.97
CA PHE A 60 -2.39 -22.86 9.34
C PHE A 60 -1.10 -23.66 9.43
N LEU A 61 0.03 -22.95 9.36
CA LEU A 61 1.33 -23.52 9.66
C LEU A 61 1.44 -23.69 11.18
N ASP A 62 1.50 -24.93 11.66
CA ASP A 62 1.78 -25.22 13.06
C ASP A 62 3.23 -24.88 13.39
N GLY A 63 3.41 -23.67 13.92
CA GLY A 63 4.68 -23.22 14.45
C GLY A 63 5.72 -22.82 13.39
N PRO A 64 6.88 -22.30 13.85
CA PRO A 64 7.96 -21.94 12.95
C PRO A 64 8.45 -23.18 12.18
N PRO A 65 8.93 -23.02 10.92
CA PRO A 65 9.43 -24.13 10.12
C PRO A 65 10.54 -24.88 10.85
N GLU A 66 10.70 -26.18 10.57
CA GLU A 66 11.78 -26.97 11.17
C GLU A 66 13.14 -26.28 10.97
N GLY A 67 13.82 -25.96 12.07
CA GLY A 67 15.10 -25.22 12.05
C GLY A 67 14.98 -23.69 12.02
N GLY A 68 13.78 -23.13 12.10
CA GLY A 68 13.53 -21.68 12.20
C GLY A 68 14.23 -21.02 13.38
N ASP A 69 14.33 -21.73 14.51
CA ASP A 69 15.07 -21.25 15.70
C ASP A 69 16.56 -21.06 15.43
N LEU A 70 17.17 -21.97 14.66
CA LEU A 70 18.58 -21.86 14.32
C LEU A 70 18.86 -20.70 13.36
N LEU A 71 17.94 -20.45 12.42
CA LEU A 71 18.00 -19.28 11.55
C LEU A 71 17.80 -18.00 12.35
N LEU A 72 16.82 -17.94 13.25
CA LEU A 72 16.58 -16.81 14.13
C LEU A 72 17.81 -16.51 14.99
N GLN A 73 18.37 -17.52 15.67
CA GLN A 73 19.59 -17.36 16.47
C GLN A 73 20.78 -16.88 15.63
N LYS A 74 20.94 -17.39 14.41
CA LYS A 74 22.00 -16.97 13.50
C LYS A 74 21.82 -15.52 13.06
N THR A 75 20.60 -15.11 12.74
CA THR A 75 20.26 -13.73 12.35
C THR A 75 20.47 -12.77 13.52
N LEU A 76 19.99 -13.12 14.72
CA LEU A 76 20.19 -12.30 15.93
C LEU A 76 21.66 -12.18 16.33
N ARG A 77 22.47 -13.21 16.07
CA ARG A 77 23.93 -13.14 16.25
C ARG A 77 24.57 -12.20 15.23
N ARG A 78 24.16 -12.26 13.96
CA ARG A 78 24.65 -11.36 12.91
C ARG A 78 24.33 -9.89 13.19
N VAL A 79 23.11 -9.60 13.61
CA VAL A 79 22.71 -8.23 13.99
C VAL A 79 23.59 -7.70 15.14
N ARG A 80 23.84 -8.53 16.18
CA ARG A 80 24.73 -8.14 17.27
C ARG A 80 26.19 -7.96 16.85
N GLU A 81 26.68 -8.79 15.93
CA GLU A 81 28.03 -8.65 15.37
C GLU A 81 28.16 -7.36 14.55
N GLU A 82 27.15 -7.00 13.77
CA GLU A 82 27.11 -5.76 12.98
C GLU A 82 26.97 -4.52 13.87
N GLU A 83 26.18 -4.60 14.94
CA GLU A 83 26.02 -3.54 15.93
C GLU A 83 27.29 -3.33 16.77
N ALA A 84 28.00 -4.41 17.12
CA ALA A 84 29.30 -4.34 17.80
C ALA A 84 30.45 -3.90 16.89
N ALA A 85 30.34 -4.16 15.57
CA ALA A 85 31.30 -3.70 14.56
C ALA A 85 31.06 -2.24 14.12
N ALA A 86 29.94 -1.62 14.51
CA ALA A 86 29.74 -0.19 14.35
C ALA A 86 30.72 0.58 15.25
N PRO A 87 31.69 1.34 14.70
CA PRO A 87 32.73 1.96 15.51
C PRO A 87 32.12 3.01 16.44
N ALA A 88 32.26 2.77 17.74
CA ALA A 88 31.97 3.72 18.78
C ALA A 88 32.71 5.04 18.49
N ARG A 89 31.95 6.07 18.13
CA ARG A 89 32.44 7.45 18.05
C ARG A 89 32.59 7.99 19.48
N SER A 90 33.66 7.59 20.16
CA SER A 90 34.29 8.35 21.25
C SER A 90 35.75 8.54 20.83
N GLY A 91 36.32 9.73 20.75
CA GLY A 91 36.35 10.73 21.79
C GLY A 91 37.83 10.98 22.14
N ARG A 92 38.53 11.71 21.25
CA ARG A 92 39.66 12.62 21.52
C ARG A 92 40.93 12.08 22.22
N SER A 93 42.07 12.18 21.52
CA SER A 93 43.29 12.89 21.98
C SER A 93 44.54 12.46 21.20
N GLY A 94 45.28 13.42 20.66
CA GLY A 94 46.73 13.28 20.52
C GLY A 94 47.30 13.18 19.11
N ARG A 95 47.67 14.36 18.58
CA ARG A 95 48.96 14.63 17.90
C ARG A 95 48.99 14.71 16.38
N SER A 96 49.55 15.84 15.94
CA SER A 96 50.19 16.13 14.66
C SER A 96 49.26 16.46 13.49
N SER A 97 48.93 17.73 13.28
CA SER A 97 49.74 18.72 12.52
C SER A 97 49.86 18.37 11.03
N ARG A 98 49.28 19.25 10.19
CA ARG A 98 49.51 19.41 8.73
C ARG A 98 48.71 18.56 7.73
N ARG A 99 47.48 18.18 8.02
CA ARG A 99 46.54 17.68 6.96
C ARG A 99 45.16 18.36 6.97
N GLY A 100 45.02 19.47 7.71
CA GLY A 100 43.76 20.20 7.90
C GLY A 100 43.29 21.06 6.72
N LEU A 101 43.99 21.07 5.58
CA LEU A 101 43.61 21.86 4.40
C LEU A 101 43.21 21.01 3.18
N ALA A 102 43.30 19.67 3.26
CA ALA A 102 42.83 18.78 2.19
C ALA A 102 41.44 18.19 2.48
N LEU A 103 40.89 18.37 3.68
CA LEU A 103 39.62 17.78 4.11
C LEU A 103 38.47 18.80 4.26
N VAL A 104 38.66 20.05 3.83
CA VAL A 104 37.55 21.03 3.75
C VAL A 104 36.81 20.91 2.41
N ALA A 105 37.41 20.31 1.38
CA ALA A 105 36.73 20.02 0.11
C ALA A 105 35.77 18.82 0.19
N ALA A 106 35.94 17.91 1.15
CA ALA A 106 35.09 16.72 1.31
C ALA A 106 33.91 16.95 2.28
N ALA A 107 34.00 17.92 3.19
CA ALA A 107 32.95 18.17 4.18
C ALA A 107 31.73 18.94 3.62
N VAL A 108 31.88 19.64 2.48
CA VAL A 108 30.74 20.24 1.77
C VAL A 108 29.92 19.19 1.02
N LEU A 109 30.52 18.04 0.67
CA LEU A 109 29.81 16.95 -0.02
C LEU A 109 28.98 16.07 0.92
N VAL A 110 29.26 16.06 2.22
CA VAL A 110 28.55 15.17 3.17
C VAL A 110 27.35 15.87 3.83
N VAL A 111 27.36 17.20 4.00
CA VAL A 111 26.16 17.92 4.47
C VAL A 111 25.08 18.02 3.37
N ALA A 112 25.46 17.89 2.09
CA ALA A 112 24.51 17.78 0.99
C ALA A 112 23.76 16.43 0.94
N ALA A 113 24.29 15.38 1.59
CA ALA A 113 23.70 14.03 1.51
C ALA A 113 22.65 13.74 2.59
N LEU A 114 22.55 14.54 3.67
CA LEU A 114 21.64 14.23 4.78
C LEU A 114 20.75 15.40 5.26
N GLY A 115 20.84 16.59 4.64
CA GLY A 115 20.09 17.77 5.11
C GLY A 115 19.36 18.62 4.05
N GLY A 116 19.46 18.29 2.76
CA GLY A 116 19.02 19.19 1.67
C GLY A 116 18.08 18.54 0.66
N GLY A 117 16.93 18.05 1.11
CA GLY A 117 15.89 17.48 0.24
C GLY A 117 14.72 18.43 -0.06
N ILE A 118 14.84 19.72 0.23
CA ILE A 118 13.85 20.74 -0.13
C ILE A 118 14.60 21.82 -0.91
N LEU A 119 14.13 22.08 -2.13
CA LEU A 119 14.62 23.09 -3.09
C LEU A 119 15.86 22.69 -3.90
N VAL A 120 15.64 22.09 -5.06
CA VAL A 120 15.92 22.66 -6.40
C VAL A 120 15.77 21.50 -7.40
N GLY A 121 14.55 21.37 -7.91
CA GLY A 121 14.19 20.57 -9.08
C GLY A 121 13.29 21.42 -9.96
N ARG A 122 13.76 22.61 -10.35
CA ARG A 122 13.11 23.44 -11.36
C ARG A 122 14.09 23.59 -12.52
N GLN A 123 13.66 23.06 -13.67
CA GLN A 123 14.17 23.31 -15.03
C GLN A 123 15.33 22.43 -15.50
N THR A 124 14.99 21.22 -15.94
CA THR A 124 14.95 20.95 -17.39
C THR A 124 13.63 20.23 -17.71
N SER A 125 12.96 20.69 -18.76
CA SER A 125 11.62 20.26 -19.15
C SER A 125 11.61 18.82 -19.67
N SER A 126 10.82 17.96 -19.04
CA SER A 126 9.98 16.91 -19.65
C SER A 126 9.05 16.35 -18.56
N THR A 127 7.76 16.29 -18.86
CA THR A 127 6.67 16.02 -17.93
C THR A 127 6.64 14.52 -17.57
N ASP A 128 7.30 14.12 -16.48
CA ASP A 128 7.22 12.75 -15.96
C ASP A 128 6.52 12.69 -14.60
N ILE A 129 5.50 11.85 -14.52
CA ILE A 129 4.78 11.52 -13.30
C ILE A 129 5.66 10.57 -12.47
N ALA A 130 5.96 10.96 -11.23
CA ALA A 130 6.60 10.08 -10.26
C ALA A 130 5.62 8.98 -9.81
N VAL A 131 5.99 7.72 -10.06
CA VAL A 131 5.29 6.54 -9.54
C VAL A 131 5.99 6.10 -8.25
N PRO A 132 5.29 5.93 -7.12
CA PRO A 132 5.86 5.29 -5.94
C PRO A 132 6.02 3.79 -6.22
N ILE A 133 7.20 3.23 -5.94
CA ILE A 133 7.50 1.80 -6.13
C ILE A 133 7.06 1.03 -4.86
N PRO A 134 6.17 0.02 -4.95
CA PRO A 134 6.07 -1.03 -3.94
C PRO A 134 7.00 -2.20 -4.30
N SER A 135 7.81 -2.62 -3.34
CA SER A 135 8.71 -3.76 -3.44
C SER A 135 7.95 -5.09 -3.37
N THR A 136 7.54 -5.63 -4.51
CA THR A 136 7.45 -7.07 -4.84
C THR A 136 7.07 -7.17 -6.31
N VAL A 137 8.03 -7.45 -7.19
CA VAL A 137 7.75 -7.63 -8.62
C VAL A 137 7.03 -8.96 -8.80
N VAL A 138 5.71 -8.94 -9.00
CA VAL A 138 4.95 -10.13 -9.38
C VAL A 138 5.35 -10.50 -10.82
N PRO A 139 5.92 -11.69 -11.08
CA PRO A 139 6.30 -12.08 -12.43
C PRO A 139 5.11 -12.02 -13.40
N GLY A 140 5.35 -11.49 -14.60
CA GLY A 140 4.30 -11.31 -15.61
C GLY A 140 3.45 -10.05 -15.41
N THR A 141 3.78 -9.17 -14.47
CA THR A 141 3.15 -7.84 -14.37
C THR A 141 3.50 -7.00 -15.59
N LYS A 142 2.49 -6.32 -16.14
CA LYS A 142 2.62 -5.38 -17.26
C LYS A 142 2.21 -3.99 -16.80
N ASP A 143 3.14 -3.05 -16.89
CA ASP A 143 2.91 -1.65 -16.57
C ASP A 143 2.71 -0.85 -17.86
N VAL A 144 1.61 -0.11 -17.92
CA VAL A 144 1.20 0.65 -19.11
C VAL A 144 0.79 2.06 -18.72
N ARG A 145 0.98 3.00 -19.64
CA ARG A 145 0.57 4.40 -19.47
C ARG A 145 -0.09 4.92 -20.73
N ALA A 146 -1.08 5.78 -20.56
CA ALA A 146 -1.75 6.47 -21.64
C ALA A 146 -2.19 7.87 -21.22
N THR A 147 -2.29 8.76 -22.21
CA THR A 147 -2.94 10.06 -22.08
C THR A 147 -3.82 10.26 -23.29
N ASP A 148 -5.09 10.50 -23.06
CA ASP A 148 -6.02 10.78 -24.14
C ASP A 148 -5.98 12.28 -24.48
N SER A 149 -5.73 12.61 -25.75
CA SER A 149 -5.58 14.00 -26.19
C SER A 149 -6.90 14.75 -26.32
N ALA A 150 -8.03 14.05 -26.46
CA ALA A 150 -9.35 14.66 -26.59
C ALA A 150 -9.95 14.97 -25.22
N THR A 151 -9.78 14.08 -24.24
CA THR A 151 -10.31 14.26 -22.88
C THR A 151 -9.30 14.86 -21.91
N GLY A 152 -8.00 14.75 -22.20
CA GLY A 152 -6.92 15.15 -21.29
C GLY A 152 -6.68 14.17 -20.13
N VAL A 153 -7.43 13.06 -20.08
CA VAL A 153 -7.34 12.07 -19.01
C VAL A 153 -6.05 11.27 -19.13
N GLN A 154 -5.36 11.11 -18.00
CA GLN A 154 -4.12 10.36 -17.87
C GLN A 154 -4.38 9.10 -17.07
N LEU A 155 -3.80 7.98 -17.52
CA LEU A 155 -3.91 6.67 -16.90
C LEU A 155 -2.52 6.02 -16.83
N ALA A 156 -2.16 5.54 -15.65
CA ALA A 156 -1.13 4.51 -15.47
C ALA A 156 -1.81 3.27 -14.90
N ALA A 157 -1.47 2.09 -15.41
CA ALA A 157 -2.04 0.84 -14.93
C ALA A 157 -0.95 -0.23 -14.80
N SER A 158 -1.06 -1.03 -13.75
CA SER A 158 -0.27 -2.24 -13.51
C SER A 158 -1.20 -3.44 -13.54
N VAL A 159 -1.02 -4.33 -14.51
CA VAL A 159 -1.82 -5.54 -14.69
C VAL A 159 -0.99 -6.73 -14.26
N SER A 160 -1.38 -7.40 -13.17
CA SER A 160 -0.64 -8.55 -12.62
C SER A 160 -1.45 -9.85 -12.71
N PRO A 161 -0.81 -10.98 -13.06
CA PRO A 161 -1.45 -12.29 -13.01
C PRO A 161 -1.87 -12.65 -11.58
N PHE A 162 -3.07 -13.21 -11.43
CA PHE A 162 -3.56 -13.73 -10.16
C PHE A 162 -4.50 -14.93 -10.41
N GLN A 163 -4.04 -16.14 -10.08
CA GLN A 163 -4.84 -17.38 -10.14
C GLN A 163 -5.52 -17.66 -11.50
N GLY A 164 -4.89 -17.26 -12.61
CA GLY A 164 -5.43 -17.46 -13.97
C GLY A 164 -6.31 -16.32 -14.50
N TRP A 165 -6.52 -15.28 -13.69
CA TRP A 165 -7.09 -14.00 -14.12
C TRP A 165 -6.16 -12.83 -13.76
N VAL A 166 -6.64 -11.59 -13.83
CA VAL A 166 -5.80 -10.41 -13.58
C VAL A 166 -6.29 -9.55 -12.42
N ARG A 167 -5.33 -9.02 -11.65
CA ARG A 167 -5.51 -7.84 -10.80
C ARG A 167 -5.01 -6.62 -11.56
N VAL A 168 -5.67 -5.48 -11.37
CA VAL A 168 -5.31 -4.22 -12.01
C VAL A 168 -5.24 -3.14 -10.94
N ASN A 169 -4.08 -2.51 -10.80
CA ASN A 169 -3.93 -1.26 -10.06
C ASN A 169 -3.89 -0.13 -11.08
N VAL A 170 -4.65 0.94 -10.86
CA VAL A 170 -4.64 2.13 -11.73
C VAL A 170 -4.35 3.39 -10.93
N ALA A 171 -3.70 4.35 -11.58
CA ALA A 171 -3.61 5.74 -11.17
C ALA A 171 -4.16 6.62 -12.29
N VAL A 172 -5.12 7.48 -11.96
CA VAL A 172 -5.88 8.27 -12.93
C VAL A 172 -5.86 9.76 -12.55
N LYS A 173 -5.74 10.63 -13.55
CA LYS A 173 -5.84 12.09 -13.42
C LYS A 173 -6.67 12.71 -14.54
N GLY A 174 -7.32 13.83 -14.24
CA GLY A 174 -8.02 14.65 -15.23
C GLY A 174 -9.47 14.25 -15.51
N VAL A 175 -10.09 13.42 -14.65
CA VAL A 175 -11.52 13.11 -14.73
C VAL A 175 -12.31 14.09 -13.88
N GLN A 176 -13.39 14.65 -14.42
CA GLN A 176 -14.24 15.64 -13.74
C GLN A 176 -15.03 15.05 -12.58
N ALA A 177 -15.25 15.82 -11.52
CA ALA A 177 -16.12 15.40 -10.43
C ALA A 177 -17.55 15.14 -10.91
N GLY A 178 -18.20 14.16 -10.29
CA GLY A 178 -19.55 13.73 -10.64
C GLY A 178 -19.62 12.66 -11.74
N GLU A 179 -18.56 12.49 -12.54
CA GLU A 179 -18.47 11.44 -13.55
C GLU A 179 -18.60 10.06 -12.90
N LYS A 180 -19.50 9.23 -13.44
CA LYS A 180 -19.68 7.83 -13.04
C LYS A 180 -18.88 6.95 -13.97
N CYS A 181 -17.82 6.35 -13.47
CA CYS A 181 -16.83 5.62 -14.25
C CYS A 181 -16.84 4.13 -13.97
N LEU A 182 -16.38 3.37 -14.96
CA LEU A 182 -16.06 1.96 -14.92
C LEU A 182 -14.59 1.80 -15.30
N LEU A 183 -13.88 0.96 -14.55
CA LEU A 183 -12.60 0.40 -14.96
C LEU A 183 -12.91 -0.85 -15.78
N GLN A 184 -12.45 -0.91 -17.02
CA GLN A 184 -12.66 -2.04 -17.90
C GLN A 184 -11.34 -2.62 -18.39
N VAL A 185 -11.26 -3.95 -18.38
CA VAL A 185 -10.19 -4.69 -19.04
C VAL A 185 -10.74 -5.24 -20.34
N THR A 186 -10.19 -4.80 -21.47
CA THR A 186 -10.59 -5.27 -22.79
C THR A 186 -9.69 -6.43 -23.21
N THR A 187 -10.30 -7.53 -23.63
CA THR A 187 -9.61 -8.72 -24.15
C THR A 187 -9.11 -8.51 -25.58
N LYS A 188 -8.18 -9.36 -26.06
CA LYS A 188 -7.74 -9.35 -27.46
C LYS A 188 -8.89 -9.63 -28.43
N GLY A 189 -9.88 -10.42 -28.01
CA GLY A 189 -11.14 -10.67 -28.72
C GLY A 189 -12.15 -9.51 -28.70
N GLY A 190 -11.85 -8.39 -28.02
CA GLY A 190 -12.69 -7.19 -27.98
C GLY A 190 -13.79 -7.19 -26.92
N ARG A 191 -13.93 -8.27 -26.12
CA ARG A 191 -14.83 -8.29 -24.96
C ARG A 191 -14.27 -7.40 -23.85
N ALA A 192 -15.10 -6.50 -23.33
CA ALA A 192 -14.79 -5.68 -22.15
C ALA A 192 -15.30 -6.36 -20.87
N VAL A 193 -14.47 -6.38 -19.83
CA VAL A 193 -14.81 -6.91 -18.50
C VAL A 193 -14.62 -5.81 -17.47
N THR A 194 -15.69 -5.49 -16.73
CA THR A 194 -15.63 -4.47 -15.67
C THR A 194 -14.83 -4.99 -14.48
N ALA A 195 -13.81 -4.23 -14.09
CA ALA A 195 -12.95 -4.51 -12.93
C ALA A 195 -13.25 -3.62 -11.71
N GLY A 196 -14.09 -2.60 -11.88
CA GLY A 196 -14.54 -1.71 -10.81
C GLY A 196 -15.46 -0.61 -11.34
N SER A 197 -16.18 0.06 -10.44
CA SER A 197 -17.05 1.20 -10.75
C SER A 197 -17.05 2.20 -9.61
N TRP A 198 -17.05 3.50 -9.93
CA TRP A 198 -17.04 4.58 -8.92
C TRP A 198 -17.66 5.86 -9.47
N GLN A 199 -17.88 6.82 -8.58
CA GLN A 199 -18.13 8.21 -8.93
C GLN A 199 -16.94 9.05 -8.51
N VAL A 200 -16.49 9.96 -9.38
CA VAL A 200 -15.36 10.84 -9.09
C VAL A 200 -15.78 11.95 -8.13
N SER A 201 -15.02 12.13 -7.05
CA SER A 201 -15.20 13.24 -6.10
C SER A 201 -14.40 14.49 -6.51
N GLU A 202 -14.75 15.66 -5.98
CA GLU A 202 -13.98 16.91 -6.17
C GLU A 202 -12.51 16.78 -5.74
N LYS A 203 -12.25 16.00 -4.69
CA LYS A 203 -10.90 15.68 -4.24
C LYS A 203 -10.13 14.89 -5.30
N TRP A 204 -10.78 13.91 -5.92
CA TRP A 204 -10.17 13.05 -6.94
C TRP A 204 -9.94 13.79 -8.26
N GLU A 205 -10.81 14.72 -8.64
CA GLU A 205 -10.59 15.59 -9.79
C GLU A 205 -9.31 16.43 -9.62
N SER A 206 -9.13 17.04 -8.44
CA SER A 206 -8.00 17.93 -8.18
C SER A 206 -6.67 17.21 -7.96
N GLN A 207 -6.68 16.06 -7.28
CA GLN A 207 -5.44 15.36 -6.85
C GLN A 207 -5.10 14.17 -7.74
N GLY A 208 -6.05 13.67 -8.54
CA GLY A 208 -6.01 12.31 -9.07
C GLY A 208 -6.36 11.28 -8.01
N PHE A 209 -6.42 10.03 -8.42
CA PHE A 209 -6.79 8.91 -7.56
C PHE A 209 -6.16 7.61 -8.03
N SER A 210 -6.05 6.64 -7.12
CA SER A 210 -5.66 5.28 -7.43
C SER A 210 -6.73 4.30 -6.99
N LEU A 211 -6.92 3.24 -7.77
CA LEU A 211 -7.91 2.20 -7.50
C LEU A 211 -7.33 0.84 -7.82
N ASP A 212 -7.79 -0.16 -7.07
CA ASP A 212 -7.56 -1.56 -7.34
C ASP A 212 -8.82 -2.21 -7.91
N GLY A 213 -8.63 -3.13 -8.83
CA GLY A 213 -9.69 -3.92 -9.43
C GLY A 213 -9.24 -5.32 -9.80
N SER A 214 -10.19 -6.15 -10.19
CA SER A 214 -9.91 -7.50 -10.72
C SER A 214 -10.83 -7.79 -11.89
N ALA A 215 -10.33 -8.49 -12.90
CA ALA A 215 -11.12 -8.86 -14.07
C ALA A 215 -10.92 -10.34 -14.38
N LEU A 216 -12.04 -11.04 -14.65
CA LEU A 216 -12.04 -12.42 -15.14
C LEU A 216 -11.61 -12.48 -16.62
N VAL A 217 -10.32 -12.21 -16.84
CA VAL A 217 -9.61 -12.19 -18.12
C VAL A 217 -8.27 -12.88 -17.91
N ALA A 218 -7.92 -13.82 -18.77
CA ALA A 218 -6.62 -14.49 -18.71
C ALA A 218 -5.49 -13.46 -18.92
N PRO A 219 -4.35 -13.54 -18.17
CA PRO A 219 -3.27 -12.56 -18.27
C PRO A 219 -2.75 -12.32 -19.69
N ASP A 220 -2.66 -13.38 -20.49
CA ASP A 220 -2.19 -13.31 -21.88
C ASP A 220 -3.26 -12.82 -22.87
N ASP A 221 -4.52 -12.71 -22.45
CA ASP A 221 -5.64 -12.23 -23.26
C ASP A 221 -5.96 -10.75 -23.03
N VAL A 222 -5.27 -10.08 -22.09
CA VAL A 222 -5.45 -8.64 -21.89
C VAL A 222 -4.91 -7.87 -23.11
N LYS A 223 -5.74 -6.97 -23.65
CA LYS A 223 -5.38 -6.04 -24.73
C LYS A 223 -5.23 -4.61 -24.22
N SER A 224 -6.16 -4.16 -23.37
CA SER A 224 -6.10 -2.80 -22.82
C SER A 224 -6.80 -2.67 -21.48
N VAL A 225 -6.40 -1.64 -20.74
CA VAL A 225 -7.09 -1.14 -19.54
C VAL A 225 -7.70 0.22 -19.90
N ASP A 226 -9.01 0.33 -19.71
CA ASP A 226 -9.80 1.47 -20.16
C ASP A 226 -10.54 2.08 -18.96
N ILE A 227 -10.60 3.42 -18.91
CA ILE A 227 -11.57 4.13 -18.07
C ILE A 227 -12.70 4.59 -18.99
N VAL A 228 -13.92 4.13 -18.71
CA VAL A 228 -15.11 4.51 -19.47
C VAL A 228 -16.17 5.02 -18.52
N THR A 229 -17.04 5.89 -18.97
CA THR A 229 -18.19 6.32 -18.18
C THR A 229 -19.33 5.30 -18.29
N VAL A 230 -20.28 5.33 -17.35
CA VAL A 230 -21.43 4.39 -17.33
C VAL A 230 -22.32 4.53 -18.57
N ASP A 231 -22.36 5.71 -19.20
CA ASP A 231 -23.02 5.98 -20.48
C ASP A 231 -22.20 5.51 -21.71
N GLY A 232 -21.03 4.90 -21.51
CA GLY A 232 -20.24 4.24 -22.55
C GLY A 232 -19.22 5.13 -23.25
N ARG A 233 -19.01 6.37 -22.80
CA ARG A 233 -17.99 7.25 -23.35
C ARG A 233 -16.61 6.86 -22.80
N LYS A 234 -15.69 6.55 -23.70
CA LYS A 234 -14.31 6.20 -23.33
C LYS A 234 -13.52 7.46 -22.97
N LEU A 235 -12.96 7.48 -21.77
CA LEU A 235 -12.16 8.60 -21.28
C LEU A 235 -10.69 8.44 -21.64
N VAL A 236 -10.14 7.23 -21.49
CA VAL A 236 -8.76 6.88 -21.81
C VAL A 236 -8.60 5.37 -21.98
N SER A 237 -7.62 4.93 -22.76
CA SER A 237 -7.27 3.52 -22.96
C SER A 237 -5.76 3.34 -22.99
N ALA A 238 -5.24 2.44 -22.15
CA ALA A 238 -3.83 2.05 -22.12
C ALA A 238 -3.67 0.63 -22.68
N GLN A 239 -2.85 0.48 -23.73
CA GLN A 239 -2.61 -0.81 -24.38
C GLN A 239 -1.56 -1.62 -23.61
N VAL A 240 -1.80 -2.94 -23.49
CA VAL A 240 -1.03 -3.93 -22.73
C VAL A 240 -0.25 -4.89 -23.63
#